data_AF-A0A2M7P8L2-F1
#
_entry.id   AF-A0A2M7P8L2-F1
#
_cell.length_a   1.000
_cell.length_b   1.000
_cell.length_c   1.000
_cell.angle_alpha   90.00
_cell.angle_beta   90.00
_cell.angle_gamma   90.00
#
_symmetry.space_group_name_H-M   'P 1'
#
loop_
_entity.id
_entity.type
_entity.pdbx_description
1 polymer ?
#
loop_
_entity_poly.entity_id
_entity_poly.type
_entity_poly.pdbx_seq_one_letter_code
_entity_poly.pdbx_strand_id
1 'polypeptide(L)' 'ELVASQKSIDAIRDFLGLDSLYYLSLEGMVEATGQSADVFCLACFTGKYLLPPDREFYKLALG' A
#
# COMPACT_ATOMS: atom_id res chain seq x y z
N GLU A 1 -2.65 -12.69 -1.57
CA GLU A 1 -3.62 -11.74 -1.00
C GLU A 1 -2.91 -10.77 -0.05
N LEU A 2 -3.53 -9.64 0.29
CA LEU A 2 -2.94 -8.59 1.12
C LEU A 2 -3.61 -8.56 2.51
N VAL A 3 -2.84 -8.71 3.60
CA VAL A 3 -3.41 -8.78 4.95
C VAL A 3 -4.06 -7.45 5.38
N ALA A 4 -3.44 -6.33 5.00
CA ALA A 4 -3.90 -4.98 5.35
C ALA A 4 -5.11 -4.50 4.53
N SER A 5 -5.55 -5.25 3.50
CA SER A 5 -6.75 -4.88 2.74
C SER A 5 -8.05 -5.27 3.45
N GLN A 6 -7.98 -6.14 4.46
CA GLN A 6 -9.17 -6.69 5.13
C GLN A 6 -9.11 -6.60 6.66
N LYS A 7 -7.95 -6.29 7.23
CA LYS A 7 -7.74 -6.28 8.69
C LYS A 7 -7.32 -4.89 9.17
N SER A 8 -7.81 -4.50 10.34
CA SER A 8 -7.28 -3.36 11.08
C SER A 8 -5.87 -3.65 11.59
N ILE A 9 -5.13 -2.60 11.98
CA ILE A 9 -3.77 -2.74 12.53
C ILE A 9 -3.76 -3.66 13.75
N ASP A 10 -4.71 -3.51 14.68
CA ASP A 10 -4.84 -4.38 15.86
C ASP A 10 -5.07 -5.84 15.48
N ALA A 11 -5.95 -6.10 14.50
CA ALA A 11 -6.21 -7.46 14.03
C ALA A 11 -4.99 -8.09 13.34
N ILE A 12 -4.15 -7.28 12.69
CA ILE A 12 -2.88 -7.75 12.11
C ILE A 12 -1.88 -8.05 13.22
N ARG A 13 -1.75 -7.17 14.22
CA ARG A 13 -0.89 -7.40 15.40
C ARG A 13 -1.23 -8.72 16.08
N ASP A 14 -2.51 -8.93 16.37
CA ASP A 14 -2.99 -10.13 17.06
C ASP A 14 -2.81 -11.38 16.19
N PHE A 15 -3.07 -11.28 14.88
CA PHE A 15 -2.83 -12.36 13.91
C PHE A 15 -1.35 -12.79 13.86
N LEU A 16 -0.42 -11.85 14.05
CA LEU A 16 1.02 -12.11 14.07
C LEU A 16 1.54 -12.50 15.47
N GLY A 17 0.74 -12.36 16.53
CA GLY A 17 1.14 -12.66 17.90
C GLY A 17 2.16 -11.67 18.47
N LEU A 18 2.07 -10.40 18.11
CA LEU A 18 3.01 -9.35 18.55
C LEU A 18 2.46 -8.55 19.73
N ASP A 19 3.33 -8.08 20.61
CA ASP A 19 2.96 -7.13 21.67
C ASP A 19 2.61 -5.74 21.11
N SER A 20 3.23 -5.36 20.00
CA SER A 20 2.99 -4.08 19.34
C SER A 20 3.23 -4.16 17.83
N LEU A 21 2.55 -3.30 17.08
CA LEU A 21 2.71 -3.16 15.62
C LEU A 21 2.46 -1.70 15.25
N TYR A 22 3.36 -1.12 14.46
CA TYR A 22 3.23 0.21 13.91
C TYR A 22 3.65 0.20 12.44
N TYR A 23 2.96 0.98 11.62
CA TYR A 23 3.34 1.22 10.23
C TYR A 23 4.13 2.53 10.13
N LEU A 24 5.04 2.59 9.16
CA LEU A 24 5.61 3.85 8.71
C LEU A 24 4.48 4.72 8.15
N SER A 25 4.44 6.00 8.52
CA SER A 25 3.46 6.93 7.94
C SER A 25 3.74 7.14 6.45
N LEU A 26 2.67 7.32 5.68
CA LEU A 26 2.81 7.56 4.24
C LEU A 26 3.55 8.87 3.99
N GLU A 27 3.27 9.89 4.79
CA GLU A 27 3.90 11.20 4.73
C GLU A 27 5.39 11.12 5.05
N GLY A 28 5.76 10.41 6.14
CA GLY A 28 7.15 10.24 6.54
C GLY A 28 7.95 9.39 5.54
N MET A 29 7.31 8.41 4.91
CA MET A 29 7.92 7.63 3.83
C MET A 29 8.29 8.52 2.63
N VAL A 30 7.40 9.43 2.21
CA VAL A 30 7.65 10.36 1.11
C VAL A 30 8.70 11.41 1.50
N GLU A 31 8.58 12.00 2.69
CA GLU A 31 9.54 13.00 3.17
C GLU A 31 10.97 12.46 3.19
N ALA A 32 11.16 11.21 3.62
CA ALA A 32 12.46 10.55 3.66
C ALA A 32 13.16 10.44 2.29
N THR A 33 12.42 10.53 1.17
CA THR A 33 13.02 10.49 -0.17
C THR A 33 13.55 11.85 -0.64
N GLY A 34 13.20 12.95 0.04
CA GLY A 34 13.55 14.31 -0.37
C GLY A 34 12.90 14.77 -1.68
N GLN A 35 11.85 14.07 -2.13
CA GLN A 35 11.12 14.35 -3.36
C GLN A 35 9.66 14.69 -3.02
N SER A 36 8.96 15.35 -3.94
CA SER A 36 7.55 15.69 -3.72
C SER A 36 6.63 14.48 -3.88
N ALA A 37 5.49 14.47 -3.18
CA ALA A 37 4.56 13.33 -3.20
C ALA A 37 3.99 13.05 -4.60
N ASP A 38 3.84 14.08 -5.44
CA ASP A 38 3.25 13.99 -6.79
C ASP A 38 4.16 13.28 -7.81
N VAL A 39 5.43 13.06 -7.50
CA VAL A 39 6.32 12.27 -8.37
C VAL A 39 6.19 10.76 -8.16
N PHE A 40 5.42 10.33 -7.15
CA PHE A 40 5.25 8.92 -6.80
C PHE A 40 3.83 8.43 -7.11
N CYS A 41 3.74 7.19 -7.60
CA CYS A 41 2.48 6.44 -7.55
C CYS A 41 2.28 5.87 -6.15
N LEU A 42 1.31 6.40 -5.40
CA LEU A 42 0.97 5.96 -4.04
C LEU A 42 -0.32 5.12 -3.99
N ALA A 43 -0.73 4.56 -5.12
CA ALA A 43 -2.01 3.88 -5.26
C ALA A 43 -2.13 2.63 -4.37
N CYS A 44 -1.04 1.89 -4.16
CA CYS A 44 -1.03 0.71 -3.29
C CYS A 44 -1.34 1.03 -1.82
N PHE A 45 -1.11 2.27 -1.38
CA PHE A 45 -1.37 2.71 0.00
C PHE A 45 -2.70 3.47 0.13
N THR A 46 -3.07 4.23 -0.91
CA THR A 46 -4.22 5.16 -0.87
C THR A 46 -5.45 4.67 -1.64
N GLY A 47 -5.28 3.67 -2.51
CA GLY A 47 -6.28 3.26 -3.50
C GLY A 47 -6.48 4.26 -4.64
N LYS A 48 -5.78 5.40 -4.66
CA LYS A 48 -5.93 6.45 -5.67
C LYS A 48 -4.93 6.24 -6.81
N TYR A 49 -5.42 5.68 -7.90
CA TYR A 49 -4.65 5.52 -9.13
C TYR A 49 -4.77 6.79 -9.99
N LEU A 50 -3.65 7.28 -10.53
CA LEU A 50 -3.61 8.44 -11.44
C LEU A 50 -4.27 8.11 -12.80
N LEU A 51 -4.25 6.84 -13.19
CA LEU A 51 -4.88 6.32 -14.40
C LEU A 51 -5.74 5.10 -14.02
N PRO A 52 -6.93 4.94 -14.61
CA PRO A 52 -7.75 3.76 -14.36
C PRO A 52 -7.00 2.49 -14.82
N PRO A 53 -7.14 1.37 -14.10
CA PRO A 53 -6.52 0.12 -14.51
C PRO A 53 -7.14 -0.36 -15.82
N ASP A 54 -6.29 -0.84 -16.73
CA ASP A 54 -6.72 -1.58 -17.91
C ASP A 54 -7.33 -2.90 -17.44
N ARG A 55 -8.56 -3.18 -17.89
CA ARG A 55 -9.33 -4.37 -17.49
C ARG A 55 -8.97 -5.61 -18.30
N GLU A 56 -8.35 -5.42 -19.46
CA GLU A 56 -7.88 -6.49 -20.34
C GLU A 56 -6.44 -6.90 -19.99
N PHE A 57 -5.70 -6.01 -19.31
CA PHE A 57 -4.34 -6.30 -18.85
C PHE A 57 -4.35 -6.98 -17.47
N TYR A 58 -4.03 -8.27 -17.45
CA TYR A 58 -3.87 -9.06 -16.23
C TYR A 58 -2.47 -9.67 -16.15
N LYS A 59 -2.12 -10.27 -15.00
CA LYS A 59 -0.78 -10.78 -14.69
C LYS A 59 -0.18 -11.70 -15.77
N LEU A 60 -1.02 -12.39 -16.55
CA LEU A 60 -0.63 -13.33 -17.59
C LEU A 60 -0.99 -12.84 -19.01
N ALA A 61 -1.35 -11.56 -19.16
CA ALA A 61 -1.80 -11.01 -20.46
C ALA A 61 -0.70 -10.92 -21.52
N LEU A 62 0.58 -11.03 -21.13
CA LEU A 62 1.74 -11.05 -22.02
C LEU A 62 2.36 -12.45 -22.16
N GLY A 63 1.63 -13.49 -21.76
CA GLY A 63 2.04 -14.89 -21.85
C GLY A 63 1.84 -15.50 -23.23
#